data_AF-A0A835QYD8-F1
#
_entry.id   AF-A0A835QYD8-F1
#
_cell.length_a   1.000
_cell.length_b   1.000
_cell.length_c   1.000
_cell.angle_alpha   90.00
_cell.angle_beta   90.00
_cell.angle_gamma   90.00
#
_symmetry.space_group_name_H-M   'P 1'
#
loop_
_entity.id
_entity.type
_entity.pdbx_description
1 polymer ?
#
loop_
_entity_poly.entity_id
_entity_poly.type
_entity_poly.pdbx_seq_one_letter_code
_entity_poly.pdbx_strand_id
1 'polypeptide(L)'
;MLMMLARNKRIEETRLVWADLRSEDVRFDQHTYGDIVRAFTDGGLTALAMEFYEEMRSSPDPPLSLPFRVMLKGLIPYPEAREKVKADFLELFPNMMVYDPPDDSFDED
;
A
#
# COMPACT_ATOMS: atom_id res chain seq x y z
N MET A 1 10.22 4.46 11.75
CA MET A 1 11.37 3.64 11.33
C MET A 1 11.14 2.97 9.97
N LEU A 2 10.07 2.19 9.79
CA LEU A 2 9.72 1.54 8.51
C LEU A 2 9.76 2.47 7.29
N MET A 3 9.17 3.68 7.37
CA MET A 3 9.20 4.65 6.27
C MET A 3 10.61 5.07 5.85
N MET A 4 11.55 5.16 6.80
CA MET A 4 12.95 5.49 6.52
C MET A 4 13.64 4.33 5.81
N LEU A 5 13.36 3.09 6.24
CA LEU A 5 13.90 1.89 5.60
C LEU A 5 13.37 1.73 4.18
N ALA A 6 12.08 2.01 3.94
CA ALA A 6 11.48 2.04 2.62
C ALA A 6 12.21 3.01 1.67
N ARG A 7 12.42 4.26 2.11
CA ARG A 7 13.14 5.29 1.33
C ARG A 7 14.58 4.90 1.00
N ASN A 8 15.23 4.14 1.88
CA ASN A 8 16.60 3.66 1.70
C ASN A 8 16.69 2.24 1.10
N LYS A 9 15.56 1.67 0.67
CA LYS A 9 15.45 0.33 0.08
C LYS A 9 16.04 -0.80 0.94
N ARG A 10 15.90 -0.68 2.26
CA ARG A 10 16.47 -1.59 3.27
C ARG A 10 15.51 -2.73 3.59
N ILE A 11 15.45 -3.74 2.72
CA ILE A 11 14.49 -4.85 2.79
C ILE A 11 14.72 -5.74 4.02
N GLU A 12 15.96 -6.16 4.26
CA GLU A 12 16.29 -7.07 5.37
C GLU A 12 16.02 -6.40 6.73
N GLU A 13 16.43 -5.15 6.89
CA GLU A 13 16.14 -4.39 8.10
C GLU A 13 14.65 -4.15 8.29
N THR A 14 13.90 -3.97 7.20
CA THR A 14 12.44 -3.86 7.27
C THR A 14 11.84 -5.15 7.81
N ARG A 15 12.27 -6.32 7.32
CA ARG A 15 11.80 -7.63 7.77
C ARG A 15 12.07 -7.83 9.26
N LEU A 16 13.25 -7.44 9.74
CA LEU A 16 13.61 -7.49 11.17
C LEU A 16 12.70 -6.58 12.01
N VAL A 17 12.61 -5.30 11.65
CA VAL A 17 11.77 -4.33 12.37
C VAL A 17 10.30 -4.77 12.38
N TRP A 18 9.80 -5.29 11.27
CA TRP A 18 8.41 -5.75 11.20
C TRP A 18 8.17 -7.01 12.02
N ALA A 19 9.14 -7.93 12.08
CA ALA A 19 9.06 -9.08 12.98
C ALA A 19 9.03 -8.65 14.46
N ASP A 20 9.88 -7.69 14.84
CA ASP A 20 9.93 -7.16 16.21
C ASP A 20 8.60 -6.50 16.59
N LEU A 21 8.06 -5.63 15.73
CA LEU A 21 6.77 -4.97 15.96
C LEU A 21 5.62 -5.97 16.15
N ARG A 22 5.60 -7.07 15.38
CA ARG A 22 4.62 -8.15 15.56
C ARG A 22 4.82 -8.92 16.85
N SER A 23 6.07 -9.15 17.26
CA SER A 23 6.37 -9.83 18.53
C SER A 23 5.91 -9.03 19.76
N GLU A 24 5.83 -7.71 19.62
CA GLU A 24 5.34 -6.78 20.64
C GLU A 24 3.82 -6.50 20.56
N ASP A 25 3.08 -7.23 19.72
CA ASP A 25 1.64 -7.03 19.43
C ASP A 25 1.29 -5.57 19.05
N VAL A 26 2.21 -4.90 18.35
CA VAL A 26 1.95 -3.56 17.82
C VAL A 26 0.96 -3.67 16.68
N ARG A 27 -0.21 -3.05 16.85
CA ARG A 27 -1.26 -2.99 15.82
C ARG A 27 -1.23 -1.66 15.12
N PHE A 28 -1.11 -1.70 13.79
CA PHE A 28 -1.26 -0.51 12.97
C PHE A 28 -2.74 -0.25 12.67
N ASP A 29 -3.14 1.00 12.71
CA ASP A 29 -4.43 1.40 12.16
C ASP A 29 -4.40 1.42 10.62
N GLN A 30 -5.58 1.56 10.02
CA GLN A 30 -5.74 1.57 8.57
C GLN A 30 -4.95 2.72 7.90
N HIS A 31 -4.80 3.87 8.55
CA HIS A 31 -4.04 5.01 8.01
C HIS A 31 -2.54 4.71 7.97
N THR A 32 -2.02 4.12 9.03
CA THR A 32 -0.62 3.71 9.15
C THR A 32 -0.27 2.69 8.06
N TYR A 33 -1.13 1.70 7.80
CA TYR A 33 -0.94 0.80 6.66
C TYR A 33 -0.94 1.55 5.32
N GLY A 34 -1.88 2.48 5.12
CA GLY A 34 -1.91 3.37 3.95
C GLY A 34 -0.57 4.07 3.70
N ASP A 35 0.00 4.66 4.74
CA ASP A 35 1.29 5.35 4.68
C ASP A 35 2.46 4.38 4.44
N ILE A 36 2.43 3.18 5.03
CA ILE A 36 3.48 2.17 4.87
C ILE A 36 3.49 1.71 3.41
N VAL A 37 2.36 1.23 2.90
CA VAL A 37 2.24 0.77 1.51
C VAL A 37 2.66 1.88 0.54
N ARG A 38 2.26 3.12 0.82
CA ARG A 38 2.69 4.28 0.03
C ARG A 38 4.20 4.47 0.04
N ALA A 39 4.84 4.45 1.21
CA ALA A 39 6.28 4.62 1.31
C ALA A 39 7.08 3.51 0.59
N PHE A 40 6.62 2.26 0.68
CA PHE A 40 7.27 1.14 0.01
C PHE A 40 7.04 1.15 -1.51
N THR A 41 5.86 1.54 -1.99
CA THR A 41 5.62 1.74 -3.43
C THR A 41 6.44 2.89 -4.00
N ASP A 42 6.50 4.04 -3.33
CA ASP A 42 7.39 5.16 -3.72
C ASP A 42 8.89 4.74 -3.71
N GLY A 43 9.27 3.80 -2.84
CA GLY A 43 10.61 3.23 -2.76
C GLY A 43 10.93 2.16 -3.81
N GLY A 44 9.97 1.77 -4.65
CA GLY A 44 10.14 0.70 -5.64
C GLY A 44 10.08 -0.72 -5.07
N LEU A 45 9.56 -0.87 -3.85
CA LEU A 45 9.50 -2.13 -3.10
C LEU A 45 8.08 -2.71 -3.07
N THR A 46 7.42 -2.81 -4.23
CA THR A 46 6.01 -3.18 -4.36
C THR A 46 5.68 -4.54 -3.76
N ALA A 47 6.57 -5.54 -3.88
CA ALA A 47 6.34 -6.85 -3.28
C ALA A 47 6.11 -6.74 -1.76
N LEU A 48 7.00 -6.03 -1.06
CA LEU A 48 6.89 -5.83 0.39
C LEU A 48 5.72 -4.91 0.75
N ALA A 49 5.42 -3.91 -0.10
CA ALA A 49 4.24 -3.07 0.06
C ALA A 49 2.95 -3.93 0.02
N MET A 50 2.87 -4.89 -0.88
CA MET A 50 1.71 -5.77 -0.97
C MET A 50 1.63 -6.76 0.20
N GLU A 51 2.75 -7.18 0.79
CA GLU A 51 2.73 -7.96 2.04
C GLU A 51 2.05 -7.16 3.19
N PHE A 52 2.36 -5.87 3.34
CA PHE A 52 1.68 -4.99 4.31
C PHE A 52 0.21 -4.73 3.96
N TYR A 53 -0.13 -4.65 2.67
CA TYR A 53 -1.52 -4.53 2.23
C TYR A 53 -2.36 -5.75 2.64
N GLU A 54 -1.85 -6.96 2.43
CA GLU A 54 -2.56 -8.18 2.86
C GLU A 54 -2.74 -8.23 4.37
N GLU A 55 -1.72 -7.81 5.14
CA GLU A 55 -1.82 -7.71 6.60
C GLU A 55 -2.93 -6.73 7.01
N MET A 56 -3.00 -5.55 6.38
CA MET A 56 -4.10 -4.60 6.57
C MET A 56 -5.46 -5.22 6.27
N ARG A 57 -5.59 -5.98 5.18
CA ARG A 57 -6.86 -6.62 4.78
C ARG A 57 -7.30 -7.71 5.76
N SER A 58 -6.34 -8.35 6.43
CA SER A 58 -6.61 -9.32 7.50
C SER A 58 -6.90 -8.69 8.86
N SER A 59 -6.71 -7.37 9.00
CA SER A 59 -7.02 -6.66 10.25
C SER A 59 -8.52 -6.76 10.57
N PRO A 60 -8.90 -6.90 11.87
CA PRO A 60 -10.29 -6.83 12.29
C PRO A 60 -10.87 -5.41 12.22
N ASP A 61 -10.02 -4.39 12.01
CA ASP A 61 -10.47 -3.01 11.95
C ASP A 61 -11.35 -2.76 10.71
N PRO A 62 -12.43 -1.98 10.83
CA PRO A 62 -13.26 -1.62 9.69
C PRO A 62 -12.43 -0.94 8.59
N PRO A 63 -12.58 -1.33 7.32
CA PRO A 63 -11.83 -0.73 6.24
C PRO A 63 -12.21 0.75 6.08
N LEU A 64 -11.21 1.59 5.80
CA LEU A 64 -11.39 3.01 5.53
C LEU A 64 -11.07 3.32 4.08
N SER A 65 -11.86 4.17 3.43
CA SER A 65 -11.68 4.47 2.02
C SER A 65 -10.42 5.28 1.72
N LEU A 66 -9.99 6.14 2.65
CA LEU A 66 -8.85 7.04 2.44
C LEU A 66 -7.50 6.30 2.30
N PRO A 67 -7.15 5.34 3.18
CA PRO A 67 -5.93 4.52 3.02
C PRO A 67 -5.83 3.84 1.65
N PHE A 68 -6.91 3.22 1.17
CA PHE A 68 -6.93 2.61 -0.16
C PHE A 68 -6.64 3.63 -1.27
N ARG A 69 -7.21 4.85 -1.18
CA ARG A 69 -6.92 5.92 -2.17
C ARG A 69 -5.45 6.33 -2.15
N VAL A 70 -4.82 6.38 -0.97
CA VAL A 70 -3.39 6.65 -0.83
C VAL A 70 -2.56 5.55 -1.49
N MET A 71 -2.91 4.28 -1.26
CA MET A 71 -2.28 3.11 -1.88
C MET A 71 -2.44 3.12 -3.41
N LEU A 72 -3.66 3.31 -3.91
CA LEU A 72 -3.97 3.36 -5.34
C LEU A 72 -3.18 4.44 -6.09
N LYS A 73 -2.90 5.57 -5.43
CA LYS A 73 -2.02 6.60 -5.97
C LYS A 73 -0.55 6.17 -6.01
N GLY A 74 -0.06 5.47 -5.00
CA GLY A 74 1.30 4.91 -4.99
C GLY A 74 1.49 3.76 -5.99
N LEU A 75 0.42 3.04 -6.29
CA LEU A 75 0.42 1.87 -7.17
C LEU A 75 0.28 2.20 -8.66
N ILE A 76 0.21 3.48 -9.06
CA ILE A 76 0.11 3.87 -10.49
C ILE A 76 1.19 3.17 -11.36
N PRO A 77 2.48 3.08 -10.96
CA PRO A 77 3.50 2.38 -11.76
C PRO A 77 3.40 0.84 -11.74
N TYR A 78 2.45 0.27 -11.01
CA TYR A 78 2.33 -1.17 -10.73
C TYR A 78 0.92 -1.68 -11.08
N PRO A 79 0.57 -1.81 -12.37
CA PRO A 79 -0.81 -1.99 -12.82
C PRO A 79 -1.49 -3.25 -12.24
N GLU A 80 -0.78 -4.37 -12.14
CA GLU A 80 -1.33 -5.61 -11.58
C GLU A 80 -1.71 -5.46 -10.10
N ALA A 81 -0.82 -4.87 -9.31
CA ALA A 81 -1.07 -4.61 -7.88
C ALA A 81 -2.15 -3.54 -7.70
N ARG A 82 -2.16 -2.50 -8.55
CA ARG A 82 -3.18 -1.45 -8.54
C ARG A 82 -4.57 -2.02 -8.83
N GLU A 83 -4.69 -2.89 -9.83
CA GLU A 83 -5.97 -3.48 -10.21
C GLU A 83 -6.53 -4.35 -9.09
N LYS A 84 -5.67 -5.13 -8.41
CA LYS A 84 -6.07 -5.88 -7.21
C LYS A 84 -6.64 -4.96 -6.13
N VAL A 85 -5.88 -3.93 -5.71
CA VAL A 85 -6.32 -3.00 -4.66
C VAL A 85 -7.58 -2.24 -5.08
N LYS A 86 -7.74 -1.94 -6.37
CA LYS A 86 -8.92 -1.27 -6.93
C LYS A 86 -10.15 -2.16 -6.87
N ALA A 87 -10.03 -3.43 -7.25
CA ALA A 87 -11.11 -4.41 -7.17
C ALA A 87 -11.59 -4.55 -5.71
N ASP A 88 -10.66 -4.74 -4.78
CA ASP A 88 -10.97 -4.84 -3.34
C ASP A 88 -11.63 -3.54 -2.82
N PHE A 89 -11.16 -2.37 -3.26
CA PHE A 89 -11.77 -1.09 -2.87
C PHE A 89 -13.22 -0.98 -3.35
N LEU A 90 -13.52 -1.37 -4.59
CA LEU A 90 -14.87 -1.29 -5.14
C LEU A 90 -15.81 -2.33 -4.51
N GLU A 91 -15.29 -3.49 -4.10
CA GLU A 91 -16.06 -4.46 -3.31
C GLU A 91 -16.47 -3.89 -1.94
N LEU A 92 -15.52 -3.24 -1.25
CA LEU A 92 -15.74 -2.66 0.08
C LEU A 92 -16.56 -1.35 0.04
N PHE A 93 -16.43 -0.57 -1.03
CA PHE A 93 -17.03 0.75 -1.17
C PHE A 93 -17.77 0.88 -2.52
N PRO A 94 -18.85 0.13 -2.75
CA PRO A 94 -19.48 -0.02 -4.08
C PRO A 94 -20.05 1.27 -4.67
N ASN A 95 -20.30 2.29 -3.84
CA ASN A 95 -20.82 3.59 -4.28
C ASN A 95 -19.71 4.64 -4.50
N MET A 96 -18.44 4.25 -4.37
CA MET A 96 -17.31 5.16 -4.54
C MET A 96 -16.65 4.97 -5.90
N MET A 97 -16.26 6.09 -6.51
CA MET A 97 -15.45 6.08 -7.72
C MET A 97 -13.96 6.15 -7.39
N VAL A 98 -13.17 5.41 -8.16
CA VAL A 98 -11.70 5.51 -8.22
C VAL A 98 -11.34 6.33 -9.44
N TYR A 99 -10.48 7.32 -9.27
CA TYR A 99 -9.90 8.04 -10.39
C TYR A 99 -8.83 7.16 -11.05
N ASP A 100 -9.00 6.88 -12.34
CA ASP A 100 -7.95 6.35 -13.19
C ASP A 100 -7.32 7.53 -13.95
N PRO A 101 -6.07 7.90 -13.63
CA PRO A 101 -5.34 8.82 -14.46
C PRO A 101 -5.27 8.25 -15.89
N PRO A 102 -5.41 9.08 -16.94
CA PRO A 102 -5.08 8.64 -18.28
C PRO A 102 -3.64 8.12 -18.30
N ASP A 103 -3.36 7.06 -19.05
CA ASP A 103 -1.99 6.62 -19.29
C ASP A 103 -1.22 7.81 -19.88
N ASP A 104 -0.20 8.29 -19.17
CA ASP A 104 0.76 9.29 -19.66
C ASP A 104 1.67 8.67 -20.75
N SER A 105 1.14 7.79 -21.61
CA SER A 105 1.72 7.57 -22.93
C SER A 105 1.45 8.82 -23.76
N PHE A 106 2.15 9.91 -23.43
CA PHE A 106 2.49 10.90 -24.43
C PHE A 106 3.38 10.14 -25.41
N ASP A 107 2.79 9.72 -26.53
CA ASP A 107 3.54 9.34 -27.71
C ASP A 107 4.50 10.51 -27.99
N GLU A 108 5.80 10.31 -27.73
CA GLU A 108 6.85 11.20 -28.22
C GLU A 108 6.86 11.04 -29.75
N ASP A 109 6.08 11.87 -30.44
CA ASP A 109 6.12 12.08 -31.89
C ASP A 109 7.52 12.52 -32.37
#